data_AF-A0A6M3ZNK6-F1
#
_entry.id   AF-A0A6M3ZNK6-F1
#
_cell.length_a   1.000
_cell.length_b   1.000
_cell.length_c   1.000
_cell.angle_alpha   90.00
_cell.angle_beta   90.00
_cell.angle_gamma   90.00
#
_symmetry.space_group_name_H-M   'P 1'
#
loop_
_entity.id
_entity.type
_entity.pdbx_description
1 polymer ?
#
loop_
_entity_poly.entity_id
_entity_poly.type
_entity_poly.pdbx_seq_one_letter_code
_entity_poly.pdbx_strand_id
1 'polypeptide(L)'
;MSQLADSIIKGPLVLQTVPTEKAATLIYVPGLGWLEWVEVTGVGAFQGYRTLRCGALEFGTTVAPRPYEADLVGGLGSKTGQASIWAWAQQNGHAVTASAWTTKVFKFADVDANTFRFPDLRDVGPRFTGTNADTNQARAIGSYQADALQKITGTFGSVLNIQSSAIGAFALAASGNAAYPTGNSGDFNQFTFDSSRVTRSASETRGMNTAFAPRIHL
;
A
#
# COMPACT_ATOMS: atom_id res chain seq x y z
N MET A 1 -42.73 -25.49 -22.13
CA MET A 1 -41.58 -25.47 -21.20
C MET A 1 -40.36 -25.13 -22.02
N SER A 2 -39.98 -23.86 -21.98
CA SER A 2 -39.17 -23.15 -22.97
C SER A 2 -37.96 -22.56 -22.24
N GLN A 3 -36.82 -22.50 -22.94
CA GLN A 3 -35.64 -21.68 -22.64
C GLN A 3 -34.58 -22.12 -21.61
N LEU A 4 -34.63 -23.33 -21.04
CA LEU A 4 -33.57 -23.78 -20.11
C LEU A 4 -32.55 -24.79 -20.70
N ALA A 5 -32.83 -25.38 -21.85
CA ALA A 5 -31.97 -26.43 -22.43
C ALA A 5 -30.67 -25.87 -23.05
N ASP A 6 -30.68 -24.62 -23.55
CA ASP A 6 -29.51 -23.94 -24.12
C ASP A 6 -28.67 -23.17 -23.08
N SER A 7 -29.08 -23.18 -21.81
CA SER A 7 -28.41 -22.45 -20.72
C SER A 7 -27.63 -23.35 -19.75
N ILE A 8 -27.43 -24.62 -20.08
CA ILE A 8 -26.63 -25.53 -19.25
C ILE A 8 -25.15 -25.28 -19.53
N ILE A 9 -24.49 -24.49 -18.69
CA ILE A 9 -23.03 -24.46 -18.61
C ILE A 9 -22.60 -25.84 -18.12
N LYS A 10 -21.94 -26.64 -18.98
CA LYS A 10 -21.48 -28.03 -18.71
C LYS A 10 -20.36 -28.13 -17.66
N GLY A 11 -20.27 -27.17 -16.76
CA GLY A 11 -19.11 -26.94 -15.93
C GLY A 11 -18.01 -26.24 -16.72
N PRO A 12 -17.11 -25.56 -16.01
CA PRO A 12 -15.97 -24.94 -16.65
C PRO A 12 -14.99 -26.02 -17.11
N LEU A 13 -14.44 -25.81 -18.30
CA LEU A 13 -13.48 -26.72 -18.90
C LEU A 13 -12.20 -26.72 -18.06
N VAL A 14 -11.80 -27.91 -17.59
CA VAL A 14 -10.54 -28.08 -16.84
C VAL A 14 -9.43 -28.43 -17.83
N LEU A 15 -8.36 -27.63 -17.83
CA LEU A 15 -7.21 -27.80 -18.72
C LEU A 15 -5.92 -27.86 -17.92
N GLN A 16 -4.94 -28.63 -18.37
CA GLN A 16 -3.64 -28.74 -17.70
C GLN A 16 -2.78 -27.48 -17.87
N THR A 17 -2.97 -26.77 -18.99
CA THR A 17 -2.26 -25.53 -19.31
C THR A 17 -3.23 -24.49 -19.84
N VAL A 18 -2.82 -23.22 -19.80
CA VAL A 18 -3.58 -22.13 -20.40
C VAL A 18 -3.51 -22.26 -21.92
N PRO A 19 -4.63 -22.44 -22.63
CA PRO A 19 -4.61 -22.52 -24.09
C PRO A 19 -4.41 -21.13 -24.71
N THR A 20 -3.82 -21.11 -25.91
CA THR A 20 -3.56 -19.87 -26.68
C THR A 20 -4.78 -19.35 -27.41
N GLU A 21 -5.81 -20.17 -27.57
CA GLU A 21 -7.07 -19.84 -28.24
C GLU A 21 -8.27 -20.08 -27.32
N LYS A 22 -9.39 -19.43 -27.64
CA LYS A 22 -10.62 -19.51 -26.86
C LYS A 22 -11.26 -20.90 -26.94
N ALA A 23 -10.93 -21.75 -25.96
CA ALA A 23 -11.64 -23.02 -25.73
C ALA A 23 -13.03 -22.84 -25.07
N ALA A 24 -13.16 -21.96 -24.08
CA ALA A 24 -14.40 -21.63 -23.38
C ALA A 24 -14.31 -20.23 -22.77
N THR A 25 -15.43 -19.63 -22.37
CA THR A 25 -15.39 -18.31 -21.69
C THR A 25 -14.73 -18.40 -20.32
N LEU A 26 -14.93 -19.49 -19.59
CA LEU A 26 -14.37 -19.72 -18.26
C LEU A 26 -13.73 -21.12 -18.21
N ILE A 27 -12.49 -21.19 -17.76
CA ILE A 27 -11.72 -22.42 -17.59
C ILE A 27 -11.12 -22.52 -16.19
N TYR A 28 -10.80 -23.74 -15.78
CA TYR A 28 -9.95 -24.00 -14.62
C TYR A 28 -8.59 -24.53 -15.07
N VAL A 29 -7.51 -23.98 -14.53
CA VAL A 29 -6.17 -24.52 -14.70
C VAL A 29 -5.58 -24.85 -13.33
N PRO A 30 -5.26 -26.13 -13.03
CA PRO A 30 -4.63 -26.50 -11.78
C PRO A 30 -3.39 -25.66 -11.49
N GLY A 31 -3.29 -25.15 -10.27
CA GLY A 31 -2.18 -24.29 -9.86
C GLY A 31 -2.30 -22.81 -10.26
N LEU A 32 -3.29 -22.42 -11.08
CA LEU A 32 -3.59 -21.01 -11.38
C LEU A 32 -5.01 -20.61 -10.95
N GLY A 33 -5.96 -21.56 -10.95
CA GLY A 33 -7.34 -21.34 -10.52
C GLY A 33 -8.29 -21.06 -11.69
N TRP A 34 -9.24 -20.16 -11.46
CA TRP A 34 -10.26 -19.77 -12.45
C TRP A 34 -9.73 -18.69 -13.38
N LEU A 35 -9.85 -18.91 -14.69
CA LEU A 35 -9.48 -17.94 -15.71
C LEU A 35 -10.64 -17.68 -16.66
N GLU A 36 -10.82 -16.42 -17.04
CA GLU A 36 -11.78 -15.98 -18.04
C GLU A 36 -11.07 -15.58 -19.33
N TRP A 37 -11.71 -15.84 -20.47
CA TRP A 37 -11.25 -15.32 -21.76
C TRP A 37 -11.53 -13.83 -21.85
N VAL A 38 -10.48 -13.04 -22.03
CA VAL A 38 -10.53 -11.58 -22.12
C VAL A 38 -10.12 -11.15 -23.52
N GLU A 39 -10.89 -10.25 -24.11
CA GLU A 39 -10.57 -9.58 -25.37
C GLU A 39 -10.76 -8.07 -25.18
N VAL A 40 -9.65 -7.36 -24.99
CA VAL A 40 -9.63 -5.91 -24.85
C VAL A 40 -8.82 -5.32 -25.98
N THR A 41 -9.36 -4.28 -26.62
CA THR A 41 -8.67 -3.48 -27.64
C THR A 41 -8.31 -2.11 -27.08
N GLY A 42 -7.32 -1.43 -27.66
CA GLY A 42 -6.86 -0.11 -27.21
C GLY A 42 -5.76 -0.17 -26.14
N VAL A 43 -5.83 0.73 -25.14
CA VAL A 43 -4.82 0.81 -24.07
C VAL A 43 -4.83 -0.47 -23.25
N GLY A 44 -3.69 -1.14 -23.17
CA GLY A 44 -3.59 -2.46 -22.55
C GLY A 44 -4.35 -3.52 -23.33
N ALA A 45 -4.30 -3.48 -24.67
CA ALA A 45 -4.89 -4.52 -25.50
C ALA A 45 -4.37 -5.91 -25.09
N PHE A 46 -5.29 -6.86 -24.94
CA PHE A 46 -5.00 -8.22 -24.51
C PHE A 46 -6.07 -9.17 -25.03
N GLN A 47 -5.63 -10.29 -25.59
CA GLN A 47 -6.48 -11.40 -26.00
C GLN A 47 -5.89 -12.68 -25.41
N GLY A 48 -6.65 -13.34 -24.55
CA GLY A 48 -6.20 -14.55 -23.86
C GLY A 48 -6.93 -14.78 -22.54
N TYR A 49 -6.50 -15.80 -21.81
CA TYR A 49 -7.04 -16.08 -20.49
C TYR A 49 -6.36 -15.24 -19.40
N ARG A 50 -7.18 -14.68 -18.52
CA ARG A 50 -6.76 -13.92 -17.34
C ARG A 50 -7.40 -14.53 -16.10
N THR A 51 -6.67 -14.63 -15.00
CA THR A 51 -7.25 -15.09 -13.73
C THR A 51 -8.33 -14.11 -13.26
N LEU A 52 -9.39 -14.61 -12.64
CA LEU A 52 -10.45 -13.73 -12.10
C LEU A 52 -9.96 -12.76 -11.00
N ARG A 53 -8.79 -13.04 -10.43
CA ARG A 53 -8.15 -12.24 -9.39
C ARG A 53 -6.99 -11.40 -9.92
N CYS A 54 -6.73 -11.38 -11.23
CA CYS A 54 -5.61 -10.63 -11.80
C CYS A 54 -5.59 -9.19 -11.26
N GLY A 55 -4.45 -8.81 -10.67
CA GLY A 55 -4.29 -7.50 -10.04
C GLY A 55 -4.66 -7.41 -8.55
N ALA A 56 -5.21 -8.48 -7.97
CA ALA A 56 -5.54 -8.52 -6.55
C ALA A 56 -4.28 -8.47 -5.68
N LEU A 57 -4.29 -7.62 -4.66
CA LEU A 57 -3.24 -7.57 -3.64
C LEU A 57 -3.36 -8.80 -2.73
N GLU A 58 -2.24 -9.47 -2.52
CA GLU A 58 -2.14 -10.68 -1.69
C GLU A 58 -1.10 -10.46 -0.58
N PHE A 59 -1.40 -10.95 0.63
CA PHE A 59 -0.44 -10.97 1.74
C PHE A 59 0.30 -12.31 1.73
N GLY A 60 1.50 -12.31 1.17
CA GLY A 60 2.33 -13.51 1.01
C GLY A 60 2.83 -14.07 2.33
N THR A 61 2.56 -15.36 2.57
CA THR A 61 2.98 -16.11 3.76
C THR A 61 4.08 -17.15 3.48
N THR A 62 4.47 -17.30 2.22
CA THR A 62 5.52 -18.23 1.80
C THR A 62 6.81 -17.48 1.48
N VAL A 63 7.95 -18.17 1.51
CA VAL A 63 9.26 -17.55 1.20
C VAL A 63 9.34 -17.09 -0.26
N ALA A 64 8.82 -17.90 -1.19
CA ALA A 64 8.77 -17.59 -2.62
C ALA A 64 7.32 -17.39 -3.09
N PRO A 65 7.09 -16.54 -4.12
CA PRO A 65 5.76 -16.37 -4.70
C PRO A 65 5.25 -17.69 -5.30
N ARG A 66 3.95 -17.93 -5.15
CA ARG A 66 3.29 -19.07 -5.81
C ARG A 66 3.21 -18.82 -7.33
N PRO A 67 2.92 -19.85 -8.14
CA PRO A 67 2.85 -19.69 -9.60
C PRO A 67 1.87 -18.63 -10.11
N TYR A 68 0.84 -18.29 -9.33
CA TYR A 68 -0.14 -17.24 -9.61
C TYR A 68 0.16 -15.91 -8.91
N GLU A 69 1.31 -15.76 -8.27
CA GLU A 69 1.71 -14.56 -7.53
C GLU A 69 2.99 -13.96 -8.15
N ALA A 70 3.14 -12.64 -8.03
CA ALA A 70 4.42 -11.95 -8.17
C ALA A 70 4.68 -11.05 -6.95
N ASP A 71 5.95 -10.92 -6.58
CA ASP A 71 6.36 -10.02 -5.50
C ASP A 71 6.30 -8.55 -5.96
N LEU A 72 5.68 -7.71 -5.13
CA LEU A 72 5.63 -6.26 -5.28
C LEU A 72 6.82 -5.61 -4.58
N VAL A 73 8.02 -5.96 -5.04
CA VAL A 73 9.32 -5.49 -4.52
C VAL A 73 10.14 -4.74 -5.58
N GLY A 74 9.47 -4.24 -6.62
CA GLY A 74 10.12 -3.52 -7.71
C GLY A 74 10.87 -4.40 -8.72
N GLY A 75 10.62 -5.70 -8.76
CA GLY A 75 11.22 -6.62 -9.74
C GLY A 75 10.77 -6.35 -11.18
N LEU A 76 11.55 -6.84 -12.16
CA LEU A 76 11.17 -6.79 -13.58
C LEU A 76 10.26 -7.96 -13.94
N GLY A 77 9.23 -7.68 -14.74
CA GLY A 77 8.33 -8.64 -15.36
C GLY A 77 8.46 -8.65 -16.88
N SER A 78 8.05 -9.76 -17.50
CA SER A 78 8.05 -9.92 -18.97
C SER A 78 6.73 -9.46 -19.57
N LYS A 79 6.75 -8.54 -20.54
CA LYS A 79 5.54 -8.11 -21.26
C LYS A 79 4.89 -9.24 -22.08
N THR A 80 5.66 -10.26 -22.45
CA THR A 80 5.14 -11.44 -23.15
C THR A 80 4.70 -12.52 -22.17
N GLY A 81 5.57 -12.90 -21.22
CA GLY A 81 5.26 -13.96 -20.26
C GLY A 81 4.20 -13.59 -19.23
N GLN A 82 4.03 -12.30 -18.96
CA GLN A 82 3.07 -11.74 -18.00
C GLN A 82 2.19 -10.69 -18.68
N ALA A 83 1.81 -10.95 -19.94
CA ALA A 83 1.00 -10.06 -20.75
C ALA A 83 -0.35 -9.69 -20.09
N SER A 84 -0.98 -10.66 -19.42
CA SER A 84 -2.27 -10.45 -18.74
C SER A 84 -2.21 -9.34 -17.69
N ILE A 85 -1.26 -9.42 -16.75
CA ILE A 85 -1.13 -8.44 -15.67
C ILE A 85 -0.59 -7.10 -16.16
N TRP A 86 0.28 -7.11 -17.18
CA TRP A 86 0.76 -5.87 -17.79
C TRP A 86 -0.38 -5.11 -18.47
N ALA A 87 -1.18 -5.80 -19.27
CA ALA A 87 -2.38 -5.24 -19.87
C ALA A 87 -3.38 -4.76 -18.83
N TRP A 88 -3.61 -5.53 -17.76
CA TRP A 88 -4.47 -5.13 -16.65
C TRP A 88 -3.97 -3.82 -15.99
N ALA A 89 -2.67 -3.69 -15.76
CA ALA A 89 -2.09 -2.49 -15.18
C ALA A 89 -2.31 -1.26 -16.08
N GLN A 90 -2.17 -1.42 -17.40
CA GLN A 90 -2.44 -0.34 -18.37
C GLN A 90 -3.93 0.04 -18.40
N GLN A 91 -4.82 -0.96 -18.46
CA GLN A 91 -6.29 -0.76 -18.48
C GLN A 91 -6.79 0.00 -17.24
N ASN A 92 -6.15 -0.21 -16.09
CA ASN A 92 -6.53 0.40 -14.82
C ASN A 92 -5.71 1.67 -14.48
N GLY A 93 -4.90 2.18 -15.41
CA GLY A 93 -4.12 3.41 -15.20
C GLY A 93 -3.01 3.26 -14.15
N HIS A 94 -2.52 2.04 -13.90
CA HIS A 94 -1.40 1.75 -13.00
C HIS A 94 -0.04 1.79 -13.70
N ALA A 95 -0.01 1.80 -15.03
CA ALA A 95 1.24 1.94 -15.79
C ALA A 95 1.72 3.41 -15.84
N VAL A 96 3.02 3.63 -15.61
CA VAL A 96 3.72 4.91 -15.74
C VAL A 96 5.02 4.71 -16.54
N THR A 97 5.67 5.79 -16.94
CA THR A 97 7.02 5.70 -17.55
C THR A 97 8.05 5.26 -16.51
N ALA A 98 9.17 4.67 -16.96
CA ALA A 98 10.30 4.33 -16.09
C ALA A 98 10.75 5.47 -15.16
N SER A 99 10.78 6.71 -15.67
CA SER A 99 11.22 7.88 -14.91
C SER A 99 10.23 8.36 -13.84
N ALA A 100 8.94 8.02 -13.98
CA ALA A 100 7.89 8.39 -13.05
C ALA A 100 7.68 7.33 -11.95
N TRP A 101 8.36 6.18 -12.05
CA TRP A 101 8.24 5.12 -11.08
C TRP A 101 9.02 5.44 -9.79
N THR A 102 8.36 5.24 -8.65
CA THR A 102 8.96 5.39 -7.33
C THR A 102 8.48 4.27 -6.41
N THR A 103 9.28 3.90 -5.42
CA THR A 103 8.88 2.97 -4.37
C THR A 103 7.69 3.50 -3.56
N LYS A 104 6.98 2.61 -2.86
CA LYS A 104 5.83 2.88 -1.97
C LYS A 104 4.55 3.35 -2.67
N VAL A 105 4.55 3.42 -4.00
CA VAL A 105 3.40 3.78 -4.84
C VAL A 105 2.99 2.53 -5.64
N PHE A 106 1.70 2.26 -5.75
CA PHE A 106 1.18 1.14 -6.53
C PHE A 106 1.12 1.49 -8.03
N LYS A 107 2.30 1.56 -8.66
CA LYS A 107 2.47 1.80 -10.09
C LYS A 107 3.46 0.83 -10.71
N PHE A 108 3.12 0.38 -11.91
CA PHE A 108 3.99 -0.41 -12.78
C PHE A 108 4.76 0.54 -13.69
N ALA A 109 6.02 0.24 -13.99
CA ALA A 109 6.80 1.06 -14.91
C ALA A 109 6.92 0.38 -16.27
N ASP A 110 6.66 1.12 -17.35
CA ASP A 110 7.11 0.75 -18.69
C ASP A 110 8.63 1.02 -18.77
N VAL A 111 9.42 -0.06 -18.81
CA VAL A 111 10.90 0.01 -18.77
C VAL A 111 11.47 0.03 -20.17
N ASP A 112 11.12 -0.97 -20.98
CA ASP A 112 11.58 -1.12 -22.36
C ASP A 112 10.57 -1.93 -23.19
N ALA A 113 10.92 -2.28 -24.43
CA ALA A 113 10.05 -3.02 -25.34
C ALA A 113 9.60 -4.40 -24.80
N ASN A 114 10.40 -5.04 -23.94
CA ASN A 114 10.22 -6.41 -23.48
C ASN A 114 9.82 -6.51 -22.01
N THR A 115 10.16 -5.52 -21.20
CA THR A 115 10.01 -5.59 -19.74
C THR A 115 9.21 -4.43 -19.16
N PHE A 116 8.56 -4.72 -18.04
CA PHE A 116 7.96 -3.73 -17.16
C PHE A 116 8.48 -3.93 -15.73
N ARG A 117 8.30 -2.96 -14.86
CA ARG A 117 8.64 -3.07 -13.43
C ARG A 117 7.37 -3.18 -12.59
N PHE A 118 7.33 -4.13 -11.67
CA PHE A 118 6.27 -4.21 -10.66
C PHE A 118 6.33 -3.04 -9.69
N PRO A 119 5.23 -2.69 -9.00
CA PRO A 119 5.28 -1.84 -7.82
C PRO A 119 6.27 -2.34 -6.77
N ASP A 120 6.75 -1.44 -5.91
CA ASP A 120 7.48 -1.78 -4.69
C ASP A 120 6.67 -1.28 -3.49
N LEU A 121 6.04 -2.20 -2.76
CA LEU A 121 5.20 -1.90 -1.59
C LEU A 121 5.84 -2.35 -0.27
N ARG A 122 7.16 -2.52 -0.24
CA ARG A 122 7.85 -2.73 1.04
C ARG A 122 7.70 -1.50 1.92
N ASP A 123 7.69 -1.73 3.22
CA ASP A 123 7.63 -0.70 4.27
C ASP A 123 6.35 0.16 4.25
N VAL A 124 5.26 -0.31 3.63
CA VAL A 124 3.96 0.36 3.64
C VAL A 124 2.80 -0.59 3.92
N GLY A 125 1.83 -0.13 4.71
CA GLY A 125 0.56 -0.81 4.91
C GLY A 125 -0.51 -0.35 3.91
N PRO A 126 -1.43 -1.22 3.49
CA PRO A 126 -2.54 -0.82 2.63
C PRO A 126 -3.54 0.04 3.40
N ARG A 127 -4.09 1.03 2.70
CA ARG A 127 -5.27 1.79 3.13
C ARG A 127 -6.25 1.91 1.99
N PHE A 128 -7.53 2.07 2.31
CA PHE A 128 -8.55 2.31 1.30
C PHE A 128 -8.54 3.77 0.83
N THR A 129 -9.05 3.99 -0.38
CA THR A 129 -9.32 5.31 -0.94
C THR A 129 -10.36 6.05 -0.09
N GLY A 130 -10.41 7.37 -0.25
CA GLY A 130 -11.28 8.25 0.54
C GLY A 130 -10.72 9.66 0.58
N THR A 131 -11.30 10.52 1.41
CA THR A 131 -10.86 11.92 1.52
C THR A 131 -9.66 12.04 2.46
N ASN A 132 -8.64 12.78 2.02
CA ASN A 132 -7.55 13.20 2.89
C ASN A 132 -8.03 14.34 3.79
N ALA A 133 -8.18 14.08 5.09
CA ALA A 133 -8.64 15.08 6.06
C ALA A 133 -7.78 16.35 6.11
N ASP A 134 -6.48 16.26 5.79
CA ASP A 134 -5.57 17.42 5.87
C ASP A 134 -5.69 18.37 4.67
N THR A 135 -6.12 17.85 3.51
CA THR A 135 -6.18 18.62 2.24
C THR A 135 -7.59 18.73 1.68
N ASN A 136 -8.53 17.99 2.26
CA ASN A 136 -9.88 17.79 1.76
C ASN A 136 -9.95 17.26 0.31
N GLN A 137 -8.88 16.64 -0.19
CA GLN A 137 -8.80 16.07 -1.54
C GLN A 137 -9.04 14.55 -1.52
N ALA A 138 -9.58 14.02 -2.63
CA ALA A 138 -9.69 12.58 -2.82
C ALA A 138 -8.29 11.94 -2.91
N ARG A 139 -8.09 10.83 -2.19
CA ARG A 139 -6.86 10.03 -2.32
C ARG A 139 -6.94 9.17 -3.57
N ALA A 140 -6.01 9.41 -4.49
CA ALA A 140 -5.86 8.61 -5.70
C ALA A 140 -5.50 7.16 -5.36
N ILE A 141 -6.07 6.21 -6.09
CA ILE A 141 -5.73 4.79 -5.93
C ILE A 141 -4.23 4.59 -6.20
N GLY A 142 -3.58 3.85 -5.30
CA GLY A 142 -2.15 3.56 -5.38
C GLY A 142 -1.21 4.69 -4.96
N SER A 143 -1.71 5.82 -4.46
CA SER A 143 -0.86 6.90 -3.94
C SER A 143 -0.21 6.54 -2.60
N TYR A 144 1.02 7.00 -2.40
CA TYR A 144 1.72 6.91 -1.11
C TYR A 144 1.22 7.97 -0.11
N GLN A 145 1.21 7.61 1.17
CA GLN A 145 1.04 8.55 2.28
C GLN A 145 2.09 8.23 3.35
N ALA A 146 2.85 9.25 3.75
CA ALA A 146 3.77 9.16 4.88
C ALA A 146 3.02 9.04 6.21
N ASP A 147 3.70 8.48 7.22
CA ASP A 147 3.14 8.42 8.57
C ASP A 147 2.89 9.83 9.13
N ALA A 148 1.83 9.94 9.93
CA ALA A 148 1.46 11.18 10.58
C ALA A 148 0.83 10.86 11.94
N LEU A 149 1.22 11.63 12.97
CA LEU A 149 0.55 11.66 14.26
C LEU A 149 -0.50 12.77 14.25
N GLN A 150 -1.63 12.56 14.93
CA GLN A 150 -2.57 13.65 15.19
C GLN A 150 -1.90 14.78 15.97
N LYS A 151 -2.33 16.02 15.71
CA LYS A 151 -1.81 17.21 16.39
C LYS A 151 -2.03 17.08 17.90
N ILE A 152 -0.95 17.15 18.67
CA ILE A 152 -1.00 17.34 20.12
C ILE A 152 -0.90 18.84 20.37
N THR A 153 -1.93 19.43 20.97
CA THR A 153 -1.97 20.87 21.29
C THR A 153 -2.17 21.08 22.78
N GLY A 154 -1.61 22.16 23.31
CA GLY A 154 -1.71 22.56 24.71
C GLY A 154 -1.03 23.90 24.94
N THR A 155 -1.35 24.57 26.04
CA THR A 155 -0.75 25.85 26.42
C THR A 155 -0.21 25.76 27.85
N PHE A 156 1.01 26.24 28.07
CA PHE A 156 1.53 26.47 29.42
C PHE A 156 1.19 27.91 29.84
N GLY A 157 0.45 28.07 30.94
CA GLY A 157 0.27 29.35 31.61
C GLY A 157 1.25 29.46 32.79
N SER A 158 1.91 30.60 32.96
CA SER A 158 2.78 30.86 34.11
C SER A 158 2.28 32.08 34.86
N VAL A 159 1.94 31.89 36.14
CA VAL A 159 1.87 32.98 37.11
C VAL A 159 2.66 32.46 38.31
N LEU A 160 3.73 33.18 38.63
CA LEU A 160 4.76 32.90 39.62
C LEU A 160 4.35 31.90 40.72
N ASN A 161 5.19 30.86 40.86
CA ASN A 161 5.32 29.97 42.02
C ASN A 161 4.28 28.84 42.17
N ILE A 162 4.57 27.65 41.62
CA ILE A 162 3.86 26.40 41.94
C ILE A 162 4.85 25.24 42.00
N GLN A 163 4.79 24.48 43.10
CA GLN A 163 5.56 23.26 43.38
C GLN A 163 5.65 22.35 42.14
N SER A 164 6.87 22.11 41.68
CA SER A 164 7.18 21.45 40.41
C SER A 164 7.19 19.92 40.55
N SER A 165 6.01 19.31 40.66
CA SER A 165 5.86 17.88 40.36
C SER A 165 5.49 17.70 38.88
N ALA A 166 6.45 17.19 38.10
CA ALA A 166 6.20 16.76 36.72
C ALA A 166 5.92 15.25 36.71
N ILE A 167 4.84 14.85 36.05
CA ILE A 167 4.43 13.44 35.93
C ILE A 167 4.22 13.07 34.47
N GLY A 168 4.32 11.78 34.18
CA GLY A 168 4.12 11.25 32.83
C GLY A 168 5.22 11.67 31.85
N ALA A 169 4.83 12.15 30.67
CA ALA A 169 5.76 12.56 29.61
C ALA A 169 6.57 13.82 29.96
N PHE A 170 6.22 14.54 31.03
CA PHE A 170 6.96 15.71 31.48
C PHE A 170 7.93 15.36 32.60
N ALA A 171 9.10 16.01 32.58
CA ALA A 171 10.07 15.97 33.67
C ALA A 171 10.58 17.38 33.97
N LEU A 172 10.88 17.67 35.23
CA LEU A 172 11.62 18.88 35.59
C LEU A 172 13.06 18.72 35.09
N ALA A 173 13.48 19.61 34.20
CA ALA A 173 14.82 19.63 33.62
C ALA A 173 15.76 20.57 34.37
N ALA A 174 15.25 21.71 34.82
CA ALA A 174 15.97 22.67 35.65
C ALA A 174 14.99 23.52 36.47
N SER A 175 15.44 24.02 37.61
CA SER A 175 14.73 25.04 38.39
C SER A 175 15.73 26.01 39.02
N GLY A 176 15.31 27.26 39.23
CA GLY A 176 16.16 28.27 39.84
C GLY A 176 15.65 29.68 39.63
N ASN A 177 16.53 30.66 39.80
CA ASN A 177 16.23 32.07 39.54
C ASN A 177 16.89 32.49 38.21
N ALA A 178 16.14 33.11 37.31
CA ALA A 178 16.63 33.59 36.02
C ALA A 178 16.29 35.07 35.83
N ALA A 179 17.21 35.80 35.18
CA ALA A 179 17.01 37.19 34.82
C ALA A 179 16.01 37.31 33.66
N TYR A 180 15.03 38.19 33.81
CA TYR A 180 14.15 38.66 32.74
C TYR A 180 14.88 39.68 31.86
N PRO A 181 14.53 39.77 30.56
CA PRO A 181 15.09 40.78 29.65
C PRO A 181 14.93 42.24 30.13
N THR A 182 13.97 42.50 31.02
CA THR A 182 13.68 43.83 31.60
C THR A 182 14.47 44.16 32.87
N GLY A 183 15.43 43.31 33.27
CA GLY A 183 16.35 43.57 34.39
C GLY A 183 15.86 43.11 35.77
N ASN A 184 14.66 42.54 35.87
CA ASN A 184 14.19 41.82 37.06
C ASN A 184 14.70 40.37 37.03
N SER A 185 14.70 39.67 38.15
CA SER A 185 14.87 38.22 38.18
C SER A 185 13.67 37.55 38.84
N GLY A 186 13.38 36.32 38.43
CA GLY A 186 12.27 35.54 38.99
C GLY A 186 12.53 34.04 38.90
N ASP A 187 11.71 33.28 39.60
CA ASP A 187 11.81 31.84 39.62
C ASP A 187 11.39 31.25 38.27
N PHE A 188 12.16 30.29 37.78
CA PHE A 188 11.84 29.54 36.58
C PHE A 188 11.90 28.03 36.84
N ASN A 189 11.07 27.30 36.12
CA ASN A 189 11.14 25.85 35.98
C ASN A 189 11.20 25.54 34.47
N GLN A 190 12.19 24.77 34.06
CA GLN A 190 12.27 24.20 32.72
C GLN A 190 11.72 22.78 32.77
N PHE A 191 10.80 22.47 31.86
CA PHE A 191 10.30 21.11 31.68
C PHE A 191 10.78 20.53 30.36
N THR A 192 11.13 19.26 30.36
CA THR A 192 11.32 18.49 29.13
C THR A 192 10.06 17.68 28.85
N PHE A 193 9.72 17.54 27.57
CA PHE A 193 8.72 16.60 27.10
C PHE A 193 9.42 15.41 26.46
N ASP A 194 9.13 14.23 26.97
CA ASP A 194 9.59 12.97 26.43
C ASP A 194 8.45 11.93 26.56
N SER A 195 7.81 11.62 25.43
CA SER A 195 6.72 10.65 25.38
C SER A 195 7.19 9.23 25.71
N SER A 196 8.48 8.91 25.55
CA SER A 196 9.03 7.58 25.84
C SER A 196 8.85 7.16 27.30
N ARG A 197 8.68 8.14 28.21
CA ARG A 197 8.42 7.94 29.64
C ARG A 197 7.09 7.25 29.94
N VAL A 198 6.13 7.30 29.01
CA VAL A 198 4.77 6.76 29.19
C VAL A 198 4.26 5.97 28.00
N THR A 199 5.00 5.96 26.89
CA THR A 199 4.62 5.27 25.66
C THR A 199 5.79 4.52 25.06
N ARG A 200 5.50 3.43 24.33
CA ARG A 200 6.49 2.81 23.45
C ARG A 200 6.77 3.77 22.31
N SER A 201 8.03 4.18 22.17
CA SER A 201 8.47 5.15 21.16
C SER A 201 9.54 4.55 20.26
N ALA A 202 9.59 5.02 19.01
CA ALA A 202 10.57 4.64 18.01
C ALA A 202 10.74 5.80 17.01
N SER A 203 11.71 5.70 16.10
CA SER A 203 11.91 6.69 15.03
C SER A 203 10.80 6.71 13.96
N GLU A 204 9.95 5.67 13.92
CA GLU A 204 8.84 5.51 12.98
C GLU A 204 7.53 5.36 13.77
N THR A 205 6.49 6.10 13.37
CA THR A 205 5.15 5.95 13.97
C THR A 205 4.45 4.73 13.39
N ARG A 206 4.31 3.67 14.19
CA ARG A 206 3.61 2.44 13.75
C ARG A 206 2.86 1.75 14.87
N GLY A 207 1.74 1.11 14.50
CA GLY A 207 1.08 0.12 15.34
C GLY A 207 1.91 -1.17 15.43
N MET A 208 1.54 -2.04 16.37
CA MET A 208 2.06 -3.42 16.36
C MET A 208 1.68 -4.09 15.04
N ASN A 209 2.63 -4.73 14.38
CA ASN A 209 2.41 -5.33 13.06
C ASN A 209 3.27 -6.58 12.86
N THR A 210 2.83 -7.41 11.91
CA THR A 210 3.56 -8.57 11.40
C THR A 210 3.83 -8.34 9.92
N ALA A 211 5.06 -8.59 9.47
CA ALA A 211 5.44 -8.42 8.08
C ALA A 211 5.01 -9.62 7.23
N PHE A 212 4.30 -9.34 6.14
CA PHE A 212 3.99 -10.29 5.08
C PHE A 212 4.60 -9.80 3.76
N ALA A 213 4.90 -10.71 2.83
CA ALA A 213 5.40 -10.30 1.52
C ALA A 213 4.29 -9.61 0.73
N PRO A 214 4.48 -8.37 0.22
CA PRO A 214 3.48 -7.73 -0.61
C PRO A 214 3.47 -8.43 -1.98
N ARG A 215 2.33 -8.99 -2.37
CA ARG A 215 2.22 -9.74 -3.63
C ARG A 215 1.01 -9.31 -4.42
N ILE A 216 1.05 -9.64 -5.71
CA ILE A 216 -0.07 -9.44 -6.62
C ILE A 216 -0.40 -10.75 -7.32
N HIS A 217 -1.69 -10.99 -7.51
CA HIS A 217 -2.17 -12.11 -8.29
C HIS A 217 -2.02 -11.83 -9.79
N LEU A 218 -1.45 -12.78 -10.53
CA LEU A 218 -1.12 -12.68 -11.95
C LEU A 218 -2.28 -13.03 -12.89
#